data_AF-A0A9E6JZT2-F1
#
_entry.id   AF-A0A9E6JZT2-F1
#
_cell.length_a   1.000
_cell.length_b   1.000
_cell.length_c   1.000
_cell.angle_alpha   90.00
_cell.angle_beta   90.00
_cell.angle_gamma   90.00
#
_symmetry.space_group_name_H-M   'P 1'
#
loop_
_entity.id
_entity.type
_entity.pdbx_description
1 polymer ?
#
loop_
_entity_poly.entity_id
_entity_poly.type
_entity_poly.pdbx_seq_one_letter_code
_entity_poly.pdbx_strand_id
1 'polypeptide(L)'
;MKIAFFGSGEFSKNIFESILIYKDVNIVLVVSTPDKMVGRKQILEMTPLKRSAQKKEIQILQPEKIRKNEVFFKTLNELDLDFIIVVAYGKIIPKEILGIPKFGCINIHGSLLPLYRGASPIQESLKNGDKKTGLTIMYMSEGMDEGDILAQKEVKIDIVDKAIDIFKKFEEIAPELLYNTLHKIIKKEIIPKKQEEARANYCSKINKEDGKIDFHTMKAGDIYNLFRAYFPWPGIYTYYEKKKFDIENCYFHDTREVEKSFSEEQLLPGKVLKIDKRTIGIVCADKKILILNQVKLEGKKSMDIVSFINGNKNFLDYNF
;
A
#
# COMPACT_ATOMS: atom_id res chain seq x y z
N MET A 1 11.58 -10.31 25.59
CA MET A 1 10.52 -9.29 25.52
C MET A 1 9.17 -9.94 25.21
N LYS A 2 8.14 -9.68 26.03
CA LYS A 2 6.78 -10.21 25.89
C LYS A 2 5.92 -9.24 25.09
N ILE A 3 5.38 -9.68 23.95
CA ILE A 3 4.80 -8.81 22.94
C ILE A 3 3.38 -9.24 22.58
N ALA A 4 2.48 -8.27 22.39
CA ALA A 4 1.26 -8.46 21.61
C ALA A 4 1.41 -7.83 20.21
N PHE A 5 1.02 -8.55 19.17
CA PHE A 5 1.19 -8.12 17.78
C PHE A 5 -0.17 -7.89 17.10
N PHE A 6 -0.41 -6.68 16.62
CA PHE A 6 -1.68 -6.22 16.07
C PHE A 6 -1.52 -5.99 14.57
N GLY A 7 -2.30 -6.68 13.75
CA GLY A 7 -2.24 -6.58 12.30
C GLY A 7 -3.31 -7.42 11.62
N SER A 8 -3.33 -7.50 10.30
CA SER A 8 -4.33 -8.34 9.60
C SER A 8 -3.85 -8.84 8.24
N GLY A 9 -3.34 -7.95 7.38
CA GLY A 9 -2.97 -8.28 6.00
C GLY A 9 -1.64 -9.04 5.85
N GLU A 10 -1.30 -9.36 4.60
CA GLU A 10 -0.06 -10.07 4.25
C GLU A 10 1.20 -9.36 4.76
N PHE A 11 1.27 -8.04 4.61
CA PHE A 11 2.40 -7.24 5.11
C PHE A 11 2.66 -7.45 6.61
N SER A 12 1.59 -7.39 7.42
CA SER A 12 1.69 -7.62 8.86
C SER A 12 2.05 -9.06 9.21
N LYS A 13 1.53 -10.04 8.43
CA LYS A 13 1.86 -11.45 8.57
C LYS A 13 3.33 -11.71 8.27
N ASN A 14 3.87 -11.13 7.21
CA ASN A 14 5.26 -11.35 6.80
C ASN A 14 6.25 -10.77 7.83
N ILE A 15 5.95 -9.59 8.38
CA ILE A 15 6.74 -9.01 9.48
C ILE A 15 6.63 -9.86 10.75
N PHE A 16 5.41 -10.29 11.10
CA PHE A 16 5.18 -11.18 12.24
C PHE A 16 5.98 -12.48 12.14
N GLU A 17 5.96 -13.16 10.99
CA GLU A 17 6.73 -14.39 10.81
C GLU A 17 8.23 -14.15 10.90
N SER A 18 8.70 -13.04 10.33
CA SER A 18 10.12 -12.71 10.27
C SER A 18 10.68 -12.34 11.64
N ILE A 19 9.93 -11.66 12.50
CA ILE A 19 10.43 -11.26 13.83
C ILE A 19 10.49 -12.44 14.82
N LEU A 20 9.76 -13.53 14.56
CA LEU A 20 9.80 -14.74 15.40
C LEU A 20 11.13 -15.50 15.32
N ILE A 21 12.04 -15.15 14.41
CA ILE A 21 13.38 -15.74 14.35
C ILE A 21 14.25 -15.31 15.54
N TYR A 22 13.93 -14.17 16.17
CA TYR A 22 14.68 -13.63 17.30
C TYR A 22 14.24 -14.32 18.59
N LYS A 23 15.14 -15.09 19.21
CA LYS A 23 14.81 -15.98 20.34
C LYS A 23 14.27 -15.26 21.58
N ASP A 24 14.65 -14.00 21.77
CA ASP A 24 14.21 -13.20 22.90
C ASP A 24 12.93 -12.40 22.59
N VAL A 25 12.39 -12.47 21.37
CA VAL A 25 11.07 -11.97 21.00
C VAL A 25 10.02 -13.05 21.28
N ASN A 26 9.18 -12.81 22.30
CA ASN A 26 8.09 -13.71 22.67
C ASN A 26 6.74 -13.06 22.35
N ILE A 27 6.15 -13.41 21.21
CA ILE A 27 4.80 -12.94 20.85
C ILE A 27 3.78 -13.87 21.53
N VAL A 28 3.10 -13.35 22.55
CA VAL A 28 2.14 -14.11 23.36
C VAL A 28 0.70 -13.95 22.91
N LEU A 29 0.42 -12.89 22.16
CA LEU A 29 -0.92 -12.57 21.67
C LEU A 29 -0.84 -11.96 20.28
N VAL A 30 -1.72 -12.41 19.39
CA VAL A 30 -1.99 -11.78 18.10
C VAL A 30 -3.40 -11.18 18.11
N VAL A 31 -3.52 -9.93 17.71
CA VAL A 31 -4.82 -9.25 17.56
C VAL A 31 -5.04 -8.94 16.08
N SER A 32 -6.14 -9.45 15.53
CA SER A 32 -6.50 -9.22 14.14
C SER A 32 -7.92 -8.68 13.99
N THR A 33 -8.25 -8.07 12.85
CA THR A 33 -9.65 -7.74 12.55
C THR A 33 -10.47 -9.03 12.43
N PRO A 34 -11.79 -8.99 12.73
CA PRO A 34 -12.67 -10.14 12.52
C PRO A 34 -12.59 -10.70 11.11
N ASP A 35 -12.83 -12.00 10.98
CA ASP A 35 -12.94 -12.68 9.68
C ASP A 35 -14.05 -12.04 8.85
N LYS A 36 -13.88 -12.02 7.53
CA LYS A 36 -14.82 -11.36 6.61
C LYS A 36 -15.24 -12.31 5.50
N MET A 37 -16.46 -12.12 5.02
CA MET A 37 -16.94 -12.77 3.81
C MET A 37 -16.23 -12.16 2.60
N VAL A 38 -15.58 -13.00 1.81
CA VAL A 38 -14.81 -12.56 0.63
C VAL A 38 -15.33 -13.18 -0.66
N GLY A 39 -15.07 -12.47 -1.76
CA GLY A 39 -15.41 -12.91 -3.11
C GLY A 39 -16.91 -13.03 -3.37
N ARG A 40 -17.26 -13.46 -4.59
CA ARG A 40 -18.66 -13.62 -5.01
C ARG A 40 -19.39 -14.73 -4.26
N LYS A 41 -18.65 -15.74 -3.77
CA LYS A 41 -19.20 -16.88 -3.03
C LYS A 41 -19.39 -16.59 -1.54
N GLN A 42 -19.00 -15.40 -1.05
CA GLN A 42 -19.11 -14.99 0.36
C GLN A 42 -18.59 -16.07 1.32
N ILE A 43 -17.38 -16.56 1.04
CA ILE A 43 -16.71 -17.54 1.90
C ILE A 43 -16.10 -16.76 3.06
N LEU A 44 -16.34 -17.23 4.29
CA LEU A 44 -15.71 -16.67 5.48
C LEU A 44 -14.22 -16.96 5.42
N GLU A 45 -13.40 -15.91 5.29
CA GLU A 45 -11.95 -16.04 5.22
C GLU A 45 -11.27 -15.40 6.44
N MET A 46 -10.35 -16.17 7.03
CA MET A 46 -9.45 -15.69 8.07
C MET A 46 -8.44 -14.70 7.50
N THR A 47 -8.14 -13.65 8.27
CA THR A 47 -7.02 -12.75 7.92
C THR A 47 -5.70 -13.53 7.79
N PRO A 48 -4.80 -13.12 6.87
CA PRO A 48 -3.47 -13.72 6.71
C PRO A 48 -2.71 -13.86 8.04
N LEU A 49 -2.70 -12.82 8.88
CA LEU A 49 -2.01 -12.85 10.17
C LEU A 49 -2.62 -13.89 11.12
N LYS A 50 -3.96 -13.95 11.24
CA LYS A 50 -4.64 -14.97 12.07
C LYS A 50 -4.25 -16.39 11.64
N ARG A 51 -4.30 -16.65 10.33
CA ARG A 51 -3.96 -17.96 9.77
C ARG A 51 -2.53 -18.38 10.12
N SER A 52 -1.59 -17.44 10.06
CA SER A 52 -0.19 -17.69 10.44
C SER A 52 -0.03 -17.93 11.95
N ALA A 53 -0.62 -17.06 12.77
CA ALA A 53 -0.56 -17.16 14.23
C ALA A 53 -1.16 -18.47 14.76
N GLN A 54 -2.26 -18.93 14.17
CA GLN A 54 -2.93 -20.17 14.59
C GLN A 54 -2.05 -21.40 14.36
N LYS A 55 -1.29 -21.44 13.25
CA LYS A 55 -0.32 -22.53 12.98
C LYS A 55 0.83 -22.59 13.98
N LYS A 56 1.08 -21.48 14.69
CA LYS A 56 2.14 -21.35 15.70
C LYS A 56 1.58 -21.43 17.13
N GLU A 57 0.30 -21.78 17.27
CA GLU A 57 -0.37 -21.94 18.56
C GLU A 57 -0.32 -20.68 19.46
N ILE A 58 -0.19 -19.50 18.84
CA ILE A 58 -0.23 -18.22 19.56
C ILE A 58 -1.69 -17.85 19.83
N GLN A 59 -1.97 -17.33 21.03
CA GLN A 59 -3.30 -16.83 21.39
C GLN A 59 -3.74 -15.74 20.40
N ILE A 60 -5.01 -15.80 19.96
CA ILE A 60 -5.57 -14.85 19.00
C ILE A 60 -6.82 -14.18 19.57
N LEU A 61 -6.92 -12.86 19.41
CA LEU A 61 -8.15 -12.09 19.68
C LEU A 61 -8.61 -11.34 18.42
N GLN A 62 -9.92 -11.31 18.21
CA GLN A 62 -10.55 -10.58 17.10
C GLN A 62 -11.68 -9.68 17.59
N PRO A 63 -11.39 -8.67 18.44
CA PRO A 63 -12.43 -7.79 18.95
C PRO A 63 -13.09 -7.03 17.80
N GLU A 64 -14.43 -7.04 17.75
CA GLU A 64 -15.18 -6.21 16.79
C GLU A 64 -14.88 -4.72 17.04
N LYS A 65 -14.88 -4.31 18.30
CA LYS A 65 -14.54 -2.97 18.78
C LYS A 65 -13.44 -3.05 19.83
N ILE A 66 -12.43 -2.20 19.70
CA ILE A 66 -11.36 -2.04 20.69
C ILE A 66 -11.60 -0.87 21.64
N ARG A 67 -12.30 0.17 21.16
CA ARG A 67 -12.68 1.34 21.95
C ARG A 67 -13.85 0.98 22.86
N LYS A 68 -13.79 1.36 24.14
CA LYS A 68 -14.80 1.04 25.16
C LYS A 68 -15.06 -0.47 25.29
N ASN A 69 -14.01 -1.28 25.19
CA ASN A 69 -14.10 -2.72 25.37
C ASN A 69 -13.33 -3.13 26.63
N GLU A 70 -14.02 -3.12 27.77
CA GLU A 70 -13.43 -3.39 29.09
C GLU A 70 -12.84 -4.79 29.19
N VAL A 71 -13.50 -5.80 28.60
CA VAL A 71 -13.02 -7.19 28.60
C VAL A 71 -11.68 -7.27 27.85
N PHE A 72 -11.61 -6.69 26.66
CA PHE A 72 -10.38 -6.68 25.87
C PHE A 72 -9.24 -5.94 26.57
N PHE A 73 -9.54 -4.77 27.16
CA PHE A 73 -8.58 -4.01 27.95
C PHE A 73 -8.03 -4.83 29.12
N LYS A 74 -8.91 -5.45 29.92
CA LYS A 74 -8.51 -6.27 31.06
C LYS A 74 -7.61 -7.43 30.63
N THR A 75 -7.98 -8.14 29.56
CA THR A 75 -7.15 -9.23 29.01
C THR A 75 -5.76 -8.74 28.63
N LEU A 76 -5.62 -7.58 27.97
CA LEU A 76 -4.31 -7.03 27.62
C LEU A 76 -3.50 -6.65 28.86
N ASN A 77 -4.15 -6.07 29.87
CA ASN A 77 -3.49 -5.62 31.11
C ASN A 77 -2.93 -6.78 31.95
N GLU A 78 -3.58 -7.95 31.92
CA GLU A 78 -3.13 -9.17 32.62
C GLU A 78 -1.91 -9.83 31.96
N LEU A 79 -1.56 -9.46 30.73
CA LEU A 79 -0.47 -10.08 29.99
C LEU A 79 0.92 -9.54 30.33
N ASP A 80 1.06 -8.47 31.14
CA ASP A 80 2.37 -7.89 31.52
C ASP A 80 3.30 -7.70 30.30
N LEU A 81 2.81 -6.92 29.32
CA LEU A 81 3.46 -6.76 28.02
C LEU A 81 4.64 -5.77 28.12
N ASP A 82 5.75 -6.11 27.47
CA ASP A 82 6.85 -5.17 27.24
C ASP A 82 6.47 -4.17 26.13
N PHE A 83 5.90 -4.67 25.03
CA PHE A 83 5.47 -3.87 23.89
C PHE A 83 4.14 -4.36 23.31
N ILE A 84 3.42 -3.43 22.69
CA ILE A 84 2.41 -3.75 21.67
C ILE A 84 2.97 -3.27 20.33
N ILE A 85 3.04 -4.17 19.34
CA ILE A 85 3.51 -3.85 18.00
C ILE A 85 2.32 -3.82 17.06
N VAL A 86 2.13 -2.71 16.35
CA VAL A 86 1.03 -2.51 15.42
C VAL A 86 1.60 -2.40 14.00
N VAL A 87 1.03 -3.17 13.09
CA VAL A 87 1.39 -3.18 11.67
C VAL A 87 0.12 -3.32 10.84
N ALA A 88 -0.27 -2.27 10.13
CA ALA A 88 -1.41 -2.27 9.21
C ALA A 88 -2.71 -2.87 9.81
N TYR A 89 -3.02 -2.54 11.08
CA TYR A 89 -4.19 -3.08 11.79
C TYR A 89 -5.52 -2.43 11.37
N GLY A 90 -5.48 -1.18 10.92
CA GLY A 90 -6.64 -0.47 10.37
C GLY A 90 -7.67 0.01 11.40
N LYS A 91 -7.35 -0.05 12.70
CA LYS A 91 -8.15 0.56 13.79
C LYS A 91 -7.28 1.51 14.62
N ILE A 92 -7.88 2.61 15.08
CA ILE A 92 -7.24 3.57 15.98
C ILE A 92 -7.12 2.95 17.37
N ILE A 93 -5.91 2.89 17.91
CA ILE A 93 -5.66 2.35 19.25
C ILE A 93 -6.08 3.38 20.31
N PRO A 94 -7.05 3.06 21.18
CA PRO A 94 -7.48 3.96 22.25
C PRO A 94 -6.36 4.25 23.25
N LYS A 95 -6.41 5.43 23.88
CA LYS A 95 -5.48 5.87 24.94
C LYS A 95 -5.31 4.83 26.05
N GLU A 96 -6.41 4.20 26.45
CA GLU A 96 -6.43 3.13 27.46
C GLU A 96 -5.42 2.02 27.13
N ILE A 97 -5.30 1.63 25.85
CA ILE A 97 -4.39 0.56 25.42
C ILE A 97 -2.95 1.08 25.25
N LEU A 98 -2.77 2.35 24.88
CA LEU A 98 -1.44 2.94 24.64
C LEU A 98 -0.52 2.86 25.88
N GLY A 99 -1.08 2.91 27.08
CA GLY A 99 -0.35 2.88 28.35
C GLY A 99 -0.18 1.50 28.97
N ILE A 100 -0.71 0.43 28.38
CA ILE A 100 -0.60 -0.94 28.92
C ILE A 100 0.85 -1.46 28.89
N PRO A 101 1.54 -1.47 27.73
CA PRO A 101 2.87 -2.07 27.67
C PRO A 101 3.91 -1.21 28.39
N LYS A 102 4.85 -1.87 29.09
CA LYS A 102 5.92 -1.24 29.87
C LYS A 102 6.75 -0.22 29.07
N PHE A 103 7.02 -0.50 27.80
CA PHE A 103 7.84 0.34 26.93
C PHE A 103 7.05 1.05 25.82
N GLY A 104 5.72 0.87 25.79
CA GLY A 104 4.82 1.58 24.87
C GLY A 104 4.33 0.78 23.66
N CYS A 105 3.38 1.38 22.94
CA CYS A 105 2.86 0.88 21.67
C CYS A 105 3.68 1.43 20.50
N ILE A 106 4.11 0.53 19.61
CA ILE A 106 4.98 0.82 18.48
C ILE A 106 4.23 0.58 17.17
N ASN A 107 4.27 1.52 16.24
CA ASN A 107 3.75 1.31 14.88
C ASN A 107 4.91 1.22 13.87
N ILE A 108 4.74 0.35 12.87
CA ILE A 108 5.57 0.32 11.67
C ILE A 108 4.78 1.00 10.54
N HIS A 109 5.23 2.19 10.16
CA HIS A 109 4.59 3.03 9.16
C HIS A 109 5.37 3.07 7.85
N GLY A 110 4.65 2.96 6.73
CA GLY A 110 5.22 2.81 5.39
C GLY A 110 5.61 4.12 4.69
N SER A 111 6.06 5.13 5.44
CA SER A 111 6.63 6.36 4.88
C SER A 111 7.79 6.88 5.74
N LEU A 112 8.47 7.91 5.23
CA LEU A 112 9.36 8.77 6.02
C LEU A 112 8.53 9.86 6.72
N LEU A 113 7.98 9.53 7.90
CA LEU A 113 7.24 10.50 8.72
C LEU A 113 8.06 11.78 8.96
N PRO A 114 7.42 12.97 8.99
CA PRO A 114 5.97 13.20 9.06
C PRO A 114 5.20 13.13 7.73
N LEU A 115 5.85 12.76 6.62
CA LEU A 115 5.16 12.63 5.34
C LEU A 115 4.23 11.41 5.32
N TYR A 116 3.10 11.54 4.67
CA TYR A 116 2.10 10.53 4.38
C TYR A 116 1.56 9.83 5.63
N ARG A 117 1.16 10.59 6.65
CA ARG A 117 0.36 10.07 7.77
C ARG A 117 -0.95 9.46 7.23
N GLY A 118 -1.38 8.32 7.76
CA GLY A 118 -2.66 7.71 7.39
C GLY A 118 -2.56 6.37 6.65
N ALA A 119 -3.57 6.10 5.82
CA ALA A 119 -3.94 4.72 5.51
C ALA A 119 -3.17 4.06 4.35
N SER A 120 -2.59 4.84 3.42
CA SER A 120 -1.97 4.30 2.20
C SER A 120 -0.66 5.00 1.79
N PRO A 121 0.33 5.11 2.71
CA PRO A 121 1.53 5.91 2.49
C PRO A 121 2.39 5.46 1.30
N ILE A 122 2.48 4.15 1.06
CA ILE A 122 3.25 3.57 -0.05
C ILE A 122 2.65 4.00 -1.39
N GLN A 123 1.34 3.86 -1.52
CA GLN A 123 0.63 4.21 -2.74
C GLN A 123 0.67 5.72 -2.98
N GLU A 124 0.51 6.55 -1.95
CA GLU A 124 0.59 8.00 -2.10
C GLU A 124 1.99 8.45 -2.54
N SER A 125 3.06 7.85 -2.00
CA SER A 125 4.44 8.12 -2.44
C SER A 125 4.62 7.81 -3.93
N LEU A 126 4.11 6.66 -4.40
CA LEU A 126 4.19 6.26 -5.81
C LEU A 126 3.36 7.16 -6.72
N LYS A 127 2.14 7.50 -6.31
CA LYS A 127 1.22 8.39 -7.02
C LYS A 127 1.83 9.78 -7.23
N ASN A 128 2.52 10.31 -6.22
CA ASN A 128 3.21 11.60 -6.31
C ASN A 128 4.51 11.55 -7.13
N GLY A 129 4.93 10.37 -7.58
CA GLY A 129 6.15 10.21 -8.37
C GLY A 129 7.42 10.36 -7.53
N ASP A 130 7.34 10.09 -6.22
CA ASP A 130 8.50 10.19 -5.34
C ASP A 130 9.60 9.22 -5.79
N LYS A 131 10.85 9.68 -5.71
CA LYS A 131 12.04 8.88 -6.04
C LYS A 131 12.51 8.01 -4.87
N LYS A 132 11.96 8.27 -3.68
CA LYS A 132 12.28 7.59 -2.45
C LYS A 132 11.09 7.62 -1.50
N THR A 133 10.99 6.58 -0.70
CA THR A 133 10.08 6.48 0.44
C THR A 133 10.87 5.89 1.60
N GLY A 134 10.20 5.32 2.59
CA GLY A 134 10.89 4.62 3.65
C GLY A 134 9.93 4.04 4.66
N LEU A 135 10.53 3.44 5.68
CA LEU A 135 9.81 2.82 6.78
C LEU A 135 10.18 3.57 8.06
N THR A 136 9.16 3.94 8.83
CA THR A 136 9.31 4.60 10.13
C THR A 136 8.81 3.69 11.23
N ILE A 137 9.61 3.54 12.28
CA ILE A 137 9.18 2.99 13.56
C ILE A 137 8.95 4.17 14.49
N MET A 138 7.77 4.24 15.08
CA MET A 138 7.37 5.34 15.96
C MET A 138 6.60 4.84 17.16
N TYR A 139 6.58 5.64 18.21
CA TYR A 139 5.55 5.51 19.23
C TYR A 139 4.18 5.82 18.66
N MET A 140 3.17 5.14 19.15
CA MET A 140 1.79 5.50 18.86
C MET A 140 1.29 6.58 19.80
N SER A 141 0.48 7.49 19.26
CA SER A 141 -0.26 8.52 19.97
C SER A 141 -1.77 8.34 19.78
N GLU A 142 -2.59 9.18 20.42
CA GLU A 142 -4.03 9.22 20.15
C GLU A 142 -4.35 9.73 18.74
N GLY A 143 -3.48 10.59 18.18
CA GLY A 143 -3.54 11.11 16.82
C GLY A 143 -3.08 10.09 15.76
N MET A 144 -3.42 10.37 14.49
CA MET A 144 -3.10 9.50 13.36
C MET A 144 -1.64 9.67 12.93
N ASP A 145 -0.80 8.70 13.30
CA ASP A 145 0.61 8.63 12.91
C ASP A 145 1.45 9.87 13.32
N GLU A 146 1.12 10.48 14.46
CA GLU A 146 1.74 11.72 14.96
C GLU A 146 2.81 11.49 16.04
N GLY A 147 2.92 10.25 16.54
CA GLY A 147 3.82 9.94 17.63
C GLY A 147 5.31 10.04 17.28
N ASP A 148 6.15 10.13 18.30
CA ASP A 148 7.57 10.39 18.12
C ASP A 148 8.28 9.27 17.35
N ILE A 149 9.15 9.67 16.43
CA ILE A 149 9.94 8.80 15.57
C ILE A 149 11.06 8.16 16.38
N LEU A 150 11.22 6.84 16.25
CA LEU A 150 12.23 6.05 16.95
C LEU A 150 13.34 5.59 16.01
N ALA A 151 12.97 5.21 14.79
CA ALA A 151 13.91 4.83 13.74
C ALA A 151 13.30 5.06 12.36
N GLN A 152 14.13 5.33 11.35
CA GLN A 152 13.70 5.42 9.96
C GLN A 152 14.71 4.75 9.05
N LYS A 153 14.21 4.16 7.96
CA LYS A 153 15.03 3.62 6.88
C LYS A 153 14.50 4.10 5.54
N GLU A 154 15.33 4.81 4.79
CA GLU A 154 15.03 5.24 3.43
C GLU A 154 15.13 4.08 2.44
N VAL A 155 14.22 4.06 1.46
CA VAL A 155 14.17 3.09 0.36
C VAL A 155 13.99 3.85 -0.95
N LYS A 156 14.85 3.54 -1.93
CA LYS A 156 14.73 4.07 -3.28
C LYS A 156 13.53 3.46 -4.01
N ILE A 157 12.77 4.31 -4.69
CA ILE A 157 11.71 3.91 -5.61
C ILE A 157 12.30 3.91 -7.02
N ASP A 158 12.36 2.73 -7.64
CA ASP A 158 12.74 2.58 -9.03
C ASP A 158 11.54 2.88 -9.93
N ILE A 159 11.81 3.30 -11.18
CA ILE A 159 10.75 3.72 -12.11
C ILE A 159 9.74 2.60 -12.41
N VAL A 160 10.16 1.34 -12.28
CA VAL A 160 9.33 0.14 -12.52
C VAL A 160 8.64 -0.41 -11.26
N ASP A 161 8.99 0.12 -10.08
CA ASP A 161 8.42 -0.36 -8.82
C ASP A 161 6.93 -0.08 -8.77
N LYS A 162 6.16 -1.11 -8.43
CA LYS A 162 4.75 -1.00 -8.07
C LYS A 162 4.61 -1.05 -6.54
N ALA A 163 3.43 -0.74 -6.01
CA ALA A 163 3.20 -0.78 -4.57
C ALA A 163 3.59 -2.12 -3.94
N ILE A 164 3.29 -3.23 -4.62
CA ILE A 164 3.67 -4.58 -4.16
C ILE A 164 5.19 -4.79 -4.08
N ASP A 165 5.98 -4.13 -4.92
CA ASP A 165 7.43 -4.21 -4.90
C ASP A 165 7.99 -3.42 -3.71
N ILE A 166 7.39 -2.26 -3.40
CA ILE A 166 7.73 -1.48 -2.19
C ILE A 166 7.36 -2.23 -0.92
N PHE A 167 6.19 -2.89 -0.87
CA PHE A 167 5.83 -3.75 0.26
C PHE A 167 6.90 -4.83 0.52
N LYS A 168 7.39 -5.51 -0.53
CA LYS A 168 8.47 -6.50 -0.39
C LYS A 168 9.76 -5.90 0.14
N LYS A 169 10.20 -4.76 -0.42
CA LYS A 169 11.38 -4.02 0.08
C LYS A 169 11.22 -3.68 1.57
N PHE A 170 10.01 -3.35 2.02
CA PHE A 170 9.72 -3.08 3.42
C PHE A 170 9.71 -4.34 4.30
N GLU A 171 9.18 -5.46 3.81
CA GLU A 171 9.19 -6.75 4.51
C GLU A 171 10.62 -7.26 4.75
N GLU A 172 11.55 -6.95 3.85
CA GLU A 172 12.97 -7.30 4.01
C GLU A 172 13.66 -6.47 5.11
N ILE A 173 13.36 -5.17 5.21
CA ILE A 173 14.06 -4.25 6.14
C ILE A 173 13.39 -4.16 7.52
N ALA A 174 12.07 -4.36 7.60
CA ALA A 174 11.30 -4.09 8.81
C ALA A 174 11.69 -4.98 10.01
N PRO A 175 11.96 -6.29 9.86
CA PRO A 175 12.23 -7.17 11.00
C PRO A 175 13.49 -6.77 11.78
N GLU A 176 14.60 -6.53 11.06
CA GLU A 176 15.86 -6.10 11.67
C GLU A 176 15.74 -4.69 12.27
N LEU A 177 15.11 -3.75 11.53
CA LEU A 177 14.91 -2.39 12.04
C LEU A 177 14.07 -2.40 13.32
N LEU A 178 13.00 -3.18 13.36
CA LEU A 178 12.14 -3.33 14.53
C LEU A 178 12.88 -3.96 15.69
N TYR A 179 13.53 -5.10 15.48
CA TYR A 179 14.31 -5.77 16.52
C TYR A 179 15.34 -4.83 17.18
N ASN A 180 16.17 -4.18 16.37
CA ASN A 180 17.19 -3.25 16.85
C ASN A 180 16.58 -2.06 17.60
N THR A 181 15.43 -1.55 17.14
CA THR A 181 14.73 -0.44 17.79
C THR A 181 14.20 -0.83 19.16
N LEU A 182 13.55 -2.00 19.29
CA LEU A 182 13.03 -2.48 20.57
C LEU A 182 14.14 -2.65 21.61
N HIS A 183 15.30 -3.20 21.22
CA HIS A 183 16.46 -3.32 22.11
C HIS A 183 16.99 -1.98 22.60
N LYS A 184 17.13 -1.01 21.68
CA LYS A 184 17.60 0.33 22.05
C LYS A 184 16.61 1.06 22.96
N ILE A 185 15.30 0.84 22.82
CA ILE A 185 14.30 1.37 23.76
C ILE A 185 14.53 0.79 25.16
N ILE A 186 14.67 -0.53 25.28
CA ILE A 186 14.90 -1.20 26.58
C ILE A 186 16.17 -0.66 27.26
N LYS A 187 17.24 -0.44 26.49
CA LYS A 187 18.51 0.12 26.97
C LYS A 187 18.50 1.63 27.18
N LYS A 188 17.41 2.33 26.84
CA LYS A 188 17.30 3.80 26.86
C LYS A 188 18.35 4.51 25.98
N GLU A 189 18.70 3.88 24.86
CA GLU A 189 19.67 4.38 23.88
C GLU A 189 19.02 5.17 22.73
N ILE A 190 17.69 5.28 22.71
CA ILE A 190 16.94 6.11 21.75
C ILE A 190 16.48 7.38 22.44
N ILE A 191 16.72 8.51 21.77
CA ILE A 191 16.04 9.77 22.03
C ILE A 191 14.92 9.89 20.99
N PRO A 192 13.64 9.74 21.38
CA PRO A 192 12.53 9.86 20.44
C PRO A 192 12.52 11.24 19.78
N LYS A 193 12.37 11.27 18.45
CA LYS A 193 12.33 12.51 17.68
C LYS A 193 10.89 12.94 17.46
N LYS A 194 10.51 14.08 18.04
CA LYS A 194 9.21 14.71 17.76
C LYS A 194 9.08 15.05 16.28
N GLN A 195 7.90 14.78 15.73
CA GLN A 195 7.60 15.09 14.33
C GLN A 195 7.49 16.61 14.08
N GLU A 196 7.94 17.05 12.90
CA GLU A 196 7.83 18.44 12.45
C GLU A 196 6.46 18.67 11.79
N GLU A 197 5.48 19.16 12.55
CA GLU A 197 4.08 19.33 12.08
C GLU A 197 3.95 20.14 10.78
N ALA A 198 4.81 21.16 10.58
CA ALA A 198 4.80 21.98 9.36
C ALA A 198 5.14 21.19 8.08
N ARG A 199 5.70 19.98 8.21
CA ARG A 199 6.04 19.09 7.09
C ARG A 199 5.07 17.91 6.96
N ALA A 200 4.10 17.79 7.86
CA ALA A 200 3.14 16.69 7.83
C ALA A 200 2.20 16.84 6.63
N ASN A 201 1.98 15.74 5.93
CA ASN A 201 0.89 15.59 4.97
C ASN A 201 0.22 14.23 5.16
N TYR A 202 -0.97 14.08 4.59
CA TYR A 202 -1.86 12.96 4.88
C TYR A 202 -2.18 12.16 3.63
N CYS A 203 -2.40 10.87 3.82
CA CYS A 203 -2.87 9.94 2.80
C CYS A 203 -4.18 9.29 3.25
N SER A 204 -5.11 9.18 2.31
CA SER A 204 -6.44 8.64 2.56
C SER A 204 -6.52 7.15 2.27
N LYS A 205 -7.62 6.53 2.68
CA LYS A 205 -7.92 5.16 2.26
C LYS A 205 -8.29 5.15 0.78
N ILE A 206 -7.69 4.24 0.02
CA ILE A 206 -7.99 4.04 -1.39
C ILE A 206 -9.33 3.33 -1.56
N ASN A 207 -10.10 3.74 -2.55
CA ASN A 207 -11.36 3.17 -3.01
C ASN A 207 -11.24 2.74 -4.47
N LYS A 208 -12.27 2.07 -5.01
CA LYS A 208 -12.22 1.59 -6.40
C LYS A 208 -12.20 2.75 -7.40
N GLU A 209 -12.93 3.80 -7.08
CA GLU A 209 -13.17 4.97 -7.92
C GLU A 209 -11.88 5.78 -8.14
N ASP A 210 -10.92 5.71 -7.19
CA ASP A 210 -9.62 6.37 -7.31
C ASP A 210 -8.81 5.85 -8.51
N GLY A 211 -9.09 4.62 -8.97
CA GLY A 211 -8.46 4.03 -10.15
C GLY A 211 -8.97 4.57 -11.48
N LYS A 212 -10.02 5.40 -11.50
CA LYS A 212 -10.54 5.97 -12.76
C LYS A 212 -9.56 7.00 -13.31
N ILE A 213 -9.15 6.82 -14.55
CA ILE A 213 -8.26 7.75 -15.25
C ILE A 213 -9.01 8.48 -16.38
N ASP A 214 -8.48 9.64 -16.76
CA ASP A 214 -8.96 10.45 -17.87
C ASP A 214 -7.78 11.00 -18.67
N PHE A 215 -7.64 10.54 -19.92
CA PHE A 215 -6.54 10.92 -20.79
C PHE A 215 -6.59 12.38 -21.24
N HIS A 216 -7.77 13.04 -21.18
CA HIS A 216 -7.91 14.45 -21.56
C HIS A 216 -7.38 15.40 -20.51
N THR A 217 -7.41 15.00 -19.25
CA THR A 217 -7.09 15.88 -18.11
C THR A 217 -5.83 15.47 -17.38
N MET A 218 -5.36 14.24 -17.56
CA MET A 218 -4.20 13.69 -16.84
C MET A 218 -3.00 13.52 -17.75
N LYS A 219 -1.80 13.75 -17.19
CA LYS A 219 -0.53 13.56 -17.89
C LYS A 219 -0.15 12.08 -17.93
N ALA A 220 0.58 11.66 -18.96
CA ALA A 220 0.98 10.25 -19.12
C ALA A 220 1.78 9.73 -17.91
N GLY A 221 2.70 10.55 -17.38
CA GLY A 221 3.49 10.21 -16.19
C GLY A 221 2.64 10.03 -14.92
N ASP A 222 1.60 10.87 -14.74
CA ASP A 222 0.71 10.80 -13.58
C ASP A 222 -0.17 9.54 -13.65
N ILE A 223 -0.67 9.20 -14.84
CA ILE A 223 -1.41 7.95 -15.05
C ILE A 223 -0.51 6.73 -14.77
N TYR A 224 0.75 6.77 -15.22
CA TYR A 224 1.71 5.69 -14.94
C TYR A 224 2.04 5.58 -13.44
N ASN A 225 2.16 6.70 -12.73
CA ASN A 225 2.31 6.70 -11.28
C ASN A 225 1.11 6.08 -10.57
N LEU A 226 -0.11 6.39 -11.02
CA LEU A 226 -1.33 5.75 -10.51
C LEU A 226 -1.36 4.25 -10.80
N PHE A 227 -0.97 3.82 -12.00
CA PHE A 227 -0.81 2.40 -12.32
C PHE A 227 0.14 1.72 -11.32
N ARG A 228 1.30 2.32 -11.06
CA ARG A 228 2.28 1.77 -10.10
C ARG A 228 1.76 1.74 -8.68
N ALA A 229 1.07 2.79 -8.25
CA ALA A 229 0.48 2.91 -6.92
C ALA A 229 -0.67 1.93 -6.68
N TYR A 230 -1.50 1.70 -7.70
CA TYR A 230 -2.75 0.94 -7.58
C TYR A 230 -2.66 -0.47 -8.17
N PHE A 231 -1.46 -0.95 -8.48
CA PHE A 231 -1.27 -2.34 -8.86
C PHE A 231 -1.06 -3.24 -7.62
N PRO A 232 -1.82 -4.35 -7.46
CA PRO A 232 -2.86 -4.84 -8.38
C PRO A 232 -4.27 -4.30 -8.07
N TRP A 233 -4.46 -3.60 -6.95
CA TRP A 233 -5.75 -3.05 -6.54
C TRP A 233 -5.64 -1.56 -6.16
N PRO A 234 -6.60 -0.71 -6.56
CA PRO A 234 -7.81 -1.00 -7.36
C PRO A 234 -7.57 -1.26 -8.86
N GLY A 235 -6.32 -1.16 -9.33
CA GLY A 235 -5.98 -1.04 -10.74
C GLY A 235 -6.34 0.34 -11.28
N ILE A 236 -5.97 0.61 -12.54
CA ILE A 236 -6.42 1.79 -13.26
C ILE A 236 -7.38 1.40 -14.39
N TYR A 237 -8.37 2.24 -14.66
CA TYR A 237 -9.39 1.97 -15.67
C TYR A 237 -10.00 3.23 -16.26
N THR A 238 -10.56 3.07 -17.45
CA THR A 238 -11.41 4.06 -18.12
C THR A 238 -12.65 3.37 -18.71
N TYR A 239 -13.37 4.03 -19.62
CA TYR A 239 -14.49 3.47 -20.35
C TYR A 239 -14.21 3.46 -21.85
N TYR A 240 -14.35 2.28 -22.46
CA TYR A 240 -14.36 2.09 -23.91
C TYR A 240 -15.77 1.63 -24.31
N GLU A 241 -16.46 2.39 -25.17
CA GLU A 241 -17.85 2.10 -25.59
C GLU A 241 -18.80 1.85 -24.40
N LYS A 242 -18.73 2.70 -23.37
CA LYS A 242 -19.50 2.61 -22.10
C LYS A 242 -19.20 1.38 -21.23
N LYS A 243 -18.25 0.53 -21.61
CA LYS A 243 -17.82 -0.63 -20.83
C LYS A 243 -16.54 -0.30 -20.07
N LYS A 244 -16.39 -0.85 -18.87
CA LYS A 244 -15.15 -0.69 -18.11
C LYS A 244 -13.98 -1.29 -18.89
N PHE A 245 -12.91 -0.51 -19.04
CA PHE A 245 -11.67 -0.91 -19.68
C PHE A 245 -10.52 -0.78 -18.68
N ASP A 246 -10.12 -1.91 -18.10
CA ASP A 246 -9.02 -1.99 -17.16
C ASP A 246 -7.69 -2.01 -17.93
N ILE A 247 -6.73 -1.19 -17.49
CA ILE A 247 -5.35 -1.20 -17.98
C ILE A 247 -4.52 -1.96 -16.95
N GLU A 248 -4.29 -3.24 -17.21
CA GLU A 248 -3.63 -4.16 -16.28
C GLU A 248 -2.10 -4.10 -16.36
N ASN A 249 -1.55 -3.64 -17.49
CA ASN A 249 -0.13 -3.35 -17.65
C ASN A 249 0.08 -2.24 -18.69
N CYS A 250 0.87 -1.24 -18.32
CA CYS A 250 1.27 -0.13 -19.19
C CYS A 250 2.71 0.30 -18.92
N TYR A 251 3.28 1.06 -19.86
CA TYR A 251 4.59 1.66 -19.73
C TYR A 251 4.52 3.15 -20.05
N PHE A 252 5.36 3.91 -19.35
CA PHE A 252 5.66 5.28 -19.69
C PHE A 252 7.16 5.39 -19.92
N HIS A 253 7.53 5.78 -21.12
CA HIS A 253 8.88 6.21 -21.45
C HIS A 253 8.83 7.61 -22.04
N ASP A 254 9.98 8.27 -22.07
CA ASP A 254 10.13 9.51 -22.80
C ASP A 254 9.78 9.26 -24.27
N THR A 255 8.66 9.82 -24.71
CA THR A 255 8.05 9.58 -26.02
C THR A 255 8.37 10.70 -27.01
N ARG A 256 9.24 11.66 -26.65
CA ARG A 256 9.58 12.82 -27.49
C ARG A 256 9.99 12.50 -28.92
N GLU A 257 10.77 11.45 -29.14
CA GLU A 257 11.16 11.05 -30.51
C GLU A 257 10.02 10.36 -31.26
N VAL A 258 9.16 9.63 -30.54
CA VAL A 258 7.96 8.98 -31.12
C VAL A 258 6.94 10.04 -31.51
N GLU A 259 6.72 11.04 -30.65
CA GLU A 259 5.79 12.16 -30.85
C GLU A 259 6.09 12.94 -32.14
N LYS A 260 7.38 13.15 -32.49
CA LYS A 260 7.78 13.82 -33.75
C LYS A 260 7.31 13.11 -35.02
N SER A 261 6.93 11.83 -34.92
CA SER A 261 6.43 11.05 -36.06
C SER A 261 4.92 11.21 -36.30
N PHE A 262 4.22 11.98 -35.46
CA PHE A 262 2.78 12.18 -35.52
C PHE A 262 2.42 13.65 -35.75
N SER A 263 1.31 13.91 -36.44
CA SER A 263 0.78 15.26 -36.60
C SER A 263 0.18 15.79 -35.29
N GLU A 264 -0.01 17.10 -35.18
CA GLU A 264 -0.67 17.70 -34.01
C GLU A 264 -2.10 17.17 -33.79
N GLU A 265 -2.82 16.84 -34.86
CA GLU A 265 -4.16 16.27 -34.80
C GLU A 265 -4.17 14.82 -34.25
N GLN A 266 -3.12 14.06 -34.55
CA GLN A 266 -2.92 12.71 -34.00
C GLN A 266 -2.50 12.76 -32.52
N LEU A 267 -1.83 13.84 -32.10
CA LEU A 267 -1.39 14.09 -30.72
C LEU A 267 -2.44 14.82 -29.87
N LEU A 268 -3.71 14.75 -30.23
CA LEU A 268 -4.79 15.21 -29.37
C LEU A 268 -5.03 14.22 -28.23
N PRO A 269 -5.21 14.69 -26.97
CA PRO A 269 -5.52 13.81 -25.84
C PRO A 269 -6.72 12.88 -26.13
N GLY A 270 -6.65 11.66 -25.62
CA GLY A 270 -7.66 10.61 -25.83
C GLY A 270 -7.51 9.82 -27.13
N LYS A 271 -6.70 10.28 -28.10
CA LYS A 271 -6.44 9.55 -29.35
C LYS A 271 -5.66 8.27 -29.10
N VAL A 272 -6.11 7.18 -29.72
CA VAL A 272 -5.37 5.92 -29.78
C VAL A 272 -4.36 5.98 -30.92
N LEU A 273 -3.09 5.66 -30.61
CA LEU A 273 -2.01 5.64 -31.57
C LEU A 273 -1.45 4.23 -31.72
N LYS A 274 -1.36 3.80 -32.98
CA LYS A 274 -0.55 2.64 -33.37
C LYS A 274 0.84 3.13 -33.75
N ILE A 275 1.80 2.93 -32.85
CA ILE A 275 3.19 3.35 -33.04
C ILE A 275 3.92 2.37 -33.97
N ASP A 276 3.70 1.07 -33.77
CA ASP A 276 4.19 0.04 -34.68
C ASP A 276 3.26 -1.18 -34.69
N LYS A 277 3.73 -2.34 -35.20
CA LYS A 277 2.91 -3.57 -35.28
C LYS A 277 2.50 -4.12 -33.91
N ARG A 278 3.26 -3.84 -32.85
CA ARG A 278 3.09 -4.36 -31.48
C ARG A 278 2.83 -3.27 -30.45
N THR A 279 3.18 -2.02 -30.75
CA THR A 279 3.11 -0.91 -29.79
C THR A 279 1.88 -0.06 -30.06
N ILE A 280 0.95 -0.05 -29.09
CA ILE A 280 -0.26 0.78 -29.10
C ILE A 280 -0.24 1.65 -27.84
N GLY A 281 -0.60 2.91 -27.97
CA GLY A 281 -0.67 3.84 -26.85
C GLY A 281 -1.85 4.80 -26.96
N ILE A 282 -2.06 5.56 -25.89
CA ILE A 282 -3.09 6.61 -25.83
C ILE A 282 -2.41 7.92 -25.48
N VAL A 283 -2.74 8.97 -26.24
CA VAL A 283 -2.22 10.32 -26.00
C VAL A 283 -2.88 10.91 -24.77
N CYS A 284 -2.08 11.47 -23.87
CA CYS A 284 -2.50 12.07 -22.62
C CYS A 284 -2.52 13.61 -22.71
N ALA A 285 -2.96 14.29 -21.66
CA ALA A 285 -3.16 15.74 -21.63
C ALA A 285 -1.89 16.55 -21.95
N ASP A 286 -0.71 16.01 -21.63
CA ASP A 286 0.59 16.61 -21.91
C ASP A 286 1.16 16.25 -23.30
N LYS A 287 0.31 15.73 -24.20
CA LYS A 287 0.66 15.21 -25.54
C LYS A 287 1.63 14.04 -25.56
N LYS A 288 1.97 13.50 -24.38
CA LYS A 288 2.77 12.28 -24.25
C LYS A 288 1.91 11.05 -24.36
N ILE A 289 2.54 9.92 -24.66
CA ILE A 289 1.82 8.67 -24.95
C ILE A 289 2.00 7.70 -23.79
N LEU A 290 0.89 7.19 -23.24
CA LEU A 290 0.90 6.03 -22.35
C LEU A 290 0.82 4.76 -23.20
N ILE A 291 1.82 3.89 -23.10
CA ILE A 291 1.88 2.65 -23.88
C ILE A 291 1.10 1.55 -23.16
N LEU A 292 0.17 0.93 -23.86
CA LEU A 292 -0.63 -0.18 -23.34
C LEU A 292 0.06 -1.51 -23.65
N ASN A 293 0.05 -2.43 -22.70
CA ASN A 293 0.60 -3.77 -22.90
C ASN A 293 -0.46 -4.85 -22.64
N GLN A 294 -1.15 -4.77 -21.50
CA GLN A 294 -2.17 -5.74 -21.10
C GLN A 294 -3.43 -5.00 -20.64
N VAL A 295 -4.57 -5.43 -21.19
CA VAL A 295 -5.85 -4.76 -20.99
C VAL A 295 -6.97 -5.78 -20.77
N LYS A 296 -8.06 -5.31 -20.19
CA LYS A 296 -9.25 -6.13 -19.97
C LYS A 296 -10.51 -5.30 -20.14
N LEU A 297 -11.33 -5.71 -21.10
CA LEU A 297 -12.68 -5.17 -21.25
C LEU A 297 -13.64 -5.91 -20.32
N GLU A 298 -14.63 -5.18 -19.81
CA GLU A 298 -15.70 -5.73 -18.98
C GLU A 298 -16.32 -7.01 -19.56
N GLY A 299 -16.41 -8.05 -18.72
CA GLY A 299 -16.94 -9.36 -19.12
C GLY A 299 -16.01 -10.21 -19.99
N LYS A 300 -14.80 -9.74 -20.32
CA LYS A 300 -13.78 -10.48 -21.09
C LYS A 300 -12.61 -10.93 -20.21
N LYS A 301 -11.80 -11.82 -20.78
CA LYS A 301 -10.51 -12.21 -20.19
C LYS A 301 -9.48 -11.11 -20.45
N SER A 302 -8.51 -11.01 -19.55
CA SER A 302 -7.30 -10.23 -19.77
C SER A 302 -6.55 -10.73 -21.00
N MET A 303 -5.98 -9.82 -21.79
CA MET A 303 -5.20 -10.13 -22.98
C MET A 303 -4.19 -9.02 -23.30
N ASP A 304 -3.21 -9.33 -24.14
CA ASP A 304 -2.30 -8.32 -24.67
C ASP A 304 -3.01 -7.36 -25.63
N ILE A 305 -2.49 -6.14 -25.76
CA ILE A 305 -3.13 -5.09 -26.55
C ILE A 305 -3.24 -5.44 -28.04
N VAL A 306 -2.31 -6.23 -28.59
CA VAL A 306 -2.33 -6.63 -30.02
C VAL A 306 -3.48 -7.60 -30.28
N SER A 307 -3.63 -8.60 -29.42
CA SER A 307 -4.78 -9.50 -29.45
C SER A 307 -6.10 -8.75 -29.27
N PHE A 308 -6.13 -7.75 -28.38
CA PHE A 308 -7.32 -6.92 -28.16
C PHE A 308 -7.77 -6.18 -29.42
N ILE A 309 -6.86 -5.48 -30.12
CA ILE A 309 -7.22 -4.71 -31.32
C ILE A 309 -7.58 -5.60 -32.52
N ASN A 310 -7.05 -6.82 -32.60
CA ASN A 310 -7.45 -7.78 -33.65
C ASN A 310 -8.93 -8.17 -33.54
N GLY A 311 -9.46 -8.21 -32.31
CA GLY A 311 -10.88 -8.44 -32.03
C GLY A 311 -11.74 -7.18 -31.95
N ASN A 312 -11.13 -5.99 -31.83
CA ASN A 312 -11.81 -4.69 -31.64
C ASN A 312 -11.20 -3.64 -32.59
N LYS A 313 -11.40 -3.79 -33.90
CA LYS A 313 -10.74 -2.96 -34.92
C LYS A 313 -11.02 -1.46 -34.75
N ASN A 314 -12.23 -1.10 -34.30
CA ASN A 314 -12.64 0.29 -34.06
C ASN A 314 -11.89 0.96 -32.91
N PHE A 315 -11.14 0.20 -32.10
CA PHE A 315 -10.35 0.77 -31.01
C PHE A 315 -9.31 1.77 -31.50
N LEU A 316 -8.72 1.54 -32.69
CA LEU A 316 -7.71 2.44 -33.25
C LEU A 316 -8.29 3.78 -33.70
N ASP A 317 -9.57 3.82 -34.02
CA ASP A 317 -10.29 5.03 -34.42
C ASP A 317 -10.97 5.73 -33.23
N TYR A 318 -10.87 5.14 -32.03
CA TYR A 318 -11.54 5.64 -30.84
C TYR A 318 -10.84 6.88 -30.28
N ASN A 319 -11.66 7.77 -29.74
CA ASN A 319 -11.23 8.87 -28.89
C ASN A 319 -11.89 8.70 -27.53
N PHE A 320 -11.07 8.56 -26.49
CA PHE A 320 -11.53 8.37 -25.12
C PHE A 320 -12.24 9.59 -24.54
#